data_AF-A0A7V0SD48-F1
#
_entry.id   AF-A0A7V0SD48-F1
#
_cell.length_a   1.000
_cell.length_b   1.000
_cell.length_c   1.000
_cell.angle_alpha   90.00
_cell.angle_beta   90.00
_cell.angle_gamma   90.00
#
_symmetry.space_group_name_H-M   'P 1'
#
loop_
_entity.id
_entity.type
_entity.pdbx_description
1 polymer ?
#
loop_
_entity_poly.entity_id
_entity_poly.type
_entity_poly.pdbx_seq_one_letter_code
_entity_poly.pdbx_strand_id
1 'polypeptide(L)'
;MNSEVNKLQEIIRVGSQLNEIQDLDILLERILTEARNVVNADAGSIYIREGDHLVFSHVQNETMQGKLPPGGKLIYSTFKVPINQGS
;
A
#
# COMPACT_ATOMS: atom_id res chain seq x y z
N MET A 1 -11.93 7.90 38.25
CA MET A 1 -11.45 8.95 37.32
C MET A 1 -10.32 8.35 36.49
N ASN A 2 -10.49 8.27 35.15
CA ASN A 2 -9.44 8.08 34.10
C ASN A 2 -9.93 7.29 32.86
N SER A 3 -11.12 6.70 32.86
CA SER A 3 -11.63 5.94 31.69
C SER A 3 -11.72 6.77 30.41
N GLU A 4 -12.22 8.01 30.48
CA GLU A 4 -12.42 8.87 29.31
C GLU A 4 -11.08 9.42 28.77
N VAL A 5 -10.14 9.74 29.66
CA VAL A 5 -8.79 10.18 29.28
C VAL A 5 -8.03 9.05 28.58
N ASN A 6 -8.14 7.81 29.09
CA ASN A 6 -7.51 6.65 28.46
C ASN A 6 -8.09 6.36 27.06
N LYS A 7 -9.42 6.48 26.88
CA LYS A 7 -10.05 6.32 25.57
C LYS A 7 -9.58 7.39 24.58
N LEU A 8 -9.49 8.65 25.01
CA LEU A 8 -9.00 9.74 24.17
C LEU A 8 -7.54 9.51 23.74
N GLN A 9 -6.69 9.06 24.66
CA GLN A 9 -5.30 8.72 24.35
C GLN A 9 -5.19 7.57 23.34
N GLU A 10 -6.03 6.53 23.46
CA GLU A 10 -6.09 5.45 22.47
C GLU A 10 -6.52 5.95 21.09
N ILE A 11 -7.54 6.82 21.00
CA ILE A 11 -7.97 7.40 19.73
C ILE A 11 -6.84 8.22 19.09
N ILE A 12 -6.14 9.04 19.86
CA ILE A 12 -5.01 9.85 19.36
C ILE A 12 -3.88 8.93 18.87
N ARG A 13 -3.56 7.86 19.61
CA ARG A 13 -2.54 6.88 19.23
C ARG A 13 -2.90 6.20 17.90
N VAL A 14 -4.12 5.68 17.80
CA VAL A 14 -4.61 5.03 16.57
C VAL A 14 -4.61 6.01 15.41
N GLY A 15 -5.08 7.24 15.61
CA GLY A 15 -5.06 8.29 14.58
C GLY A 15 -3.66 8.61 14.07
N SER A 16 -2.67 8.70 14.98
CA SER A 16 -1.26 8.91 14.61
C SER A 16 -0.72 7.74 13.77
N GLN A 17 -0.98 6.50 14.21
CA GLN A 17 -0.54 5.30 13.49
C GLN A 17 -1.18 5.20 12.10
N LEU A 18 -2.46 5.53 11.96
CA LEU A 18 -3.16 5.53 10.68
C LEU A 18 -2.59 6.57 9.70
N ASN A 19 -2.25 7.77 10.20
CA ASN A 19 -1.62 8.80 9.36
C ASN A 19 -0.23 8.35 8.87
N GLU A 20 0.59 7.77 9.74
CA GLU A 20 1.92 7.25 9.35
C GLU A 20 1.81 6.17 8.25
N ILE A 21 0.82 5.26 8.36
CA ILE A 21 0.55 4.24 7.34
C ILE A 21 0.15 4.91 6.02
N GLN A 22 -0.73 5.92 6.06
CA GLN A 22 -1.17 6.65 4.86
C GLN A 22 -0.01 7.37 4.15
N ASP A 23 0.93 7.94 4.91
CA ASP A 23 2.11 8.61 4.36
C ASP A 23 3.03 7.61 3.65
N LEU A 24 3.20 6.40 4.22
CA LEU A 24 3.96 5.33 3.57
C LEU A 24 3.30 4.89 2.25
N ASP A 25 1.98 4.72 2.24
CA ASP A 25 1.25 4.33 1.03
C ASP A 25 1.44 5.35 -0.10
N ILE A 26 1.31 6.65 0.20
CA ILE A 26 1.52 7.74 -0.76
C ILE A 26 2.96 7.75 -1.28
N LEU A 27 3.93 7.55 -0.38
CA LEU A 27 5.35 7.50 -0.75
C LEU A 27 5.64 6.35 -1.72
N LEU A 28 5.13 5.15 -1.42
CA LEU A 28 5.33 3.96 -2.25
C LEU A 28 4.63 4.09 -3.61
N GLU A 29 3.42 4.67 -3.66
CA GLU A 29 2.77 4.99 -4.93
C GLU A 29 3.62 5.92 -5.78
N ARG A 30 4.22 6.97 -5.19
CA ARG A 30 5.08 7.89 -5.93
C ARG A 30 6.37 7.22 -6.41
N ILE A 31 7.02 6.42 -5.58
CA ILE A 31 8.22 5.66 -5.96
C ILE A 31 7.92 4.74 -7.15
N LEU A 32 6.79 4.03 -7.12
CA LEU A 32 6.41 3.14 -8.20
C LEU A 32 6.19 3.89 -9.52
N THR A 33 5.54 5.06 -9.47
CA THR A 33 5.34 5.93 -10.64
C THR A 33 6.68 6.35 -11.23
N GLU A 34 7.59 6.89 -10.42
CA GLU A 34 8.89 7.36 -10.92
C GLU A 34 9.74 6.20 -11.46
N ALA A 35 9.76 5.05 -10.77
CA ALA A 35 10.49 3.88 -11.21
C ALA A 35 10.01 3.39 -12.59
N ARG A 36 8.69 3.30 -12.81
CA ARG A 36 8.11 2.96 -14.11
C ARG A 36 8.49 3.96 -15.20
N ASN A 37 8.40 5.26 -14.90
CA ASN A 37 8.71 6.31 -15.86
C ASN A 37 10.18 6.26 -16.30
N VAL A 38 11.10 6.04 -15.35
CA VAL A 38 12.55 5.93 -15.62
C VAL A 38 12.86 4.77 -16.56
N VAL A 39 12.15 3.64 -16.43
CA VAL A 39 12.36 2.46 -17.29
C VAL A 39 11.36 2.35 -18.45
N ASN A 40 10.49 3.36 -18.60
CA ASN A 40 9.40 3.38 -19.58
C ASN A 40 8.51 2.11 -19.56
N ALA A 41 8.12 1.65 -18.37
CA ALA A 41 7.28 0.47 -18.19
C ALA A 41 5.79 0.79 -18.07
N ASP A 42 4.94 0.02 -18.76
CA ASP A 42 3.47 0.12 -18.68
C ASP A 42 2.89 -0.33 -17.34
N ALA A 43 3.58 -1.21 -16.60
CA ALA A 43 3.11 -1.84 -15.38
C ALA A 43 4.21 -1.95 -14.31
N GLY A 44 3.83 -1.94 -13.04
CA GLY A 44 4.74 -2.17 -11.93
C GLY A 44 4.00 -2.55 -10.65
N SER A 45 4.70 -3.22 -9.73
CA SER A 45 4.17 -3.53 -8.40
C SER A 45 5.26 -3.46 -7.33
N ILE A 46 4.87 -3.06 -6.11
CA ILE A 46 5.71 -3.07 -4.91
C ILE A 46 5.16 -4.12 -3.94
N TYR A 47 6.10 -4.90 -3.40
CA TYR A 47 5.83 -5.92 -2.40
C TYR A 47 6.55 -5.54 -1.11
N ILE A 48 5.87 -5.68 0.02
CA ILE A 48 6.46 -5.47 1.34
C ILE A 48 6.66 -6.83 1.99
N ARG A 49 7.85 -7.07 2.54
CA ARG A 49 8.12 -8.28 3.31
C ARG A 49 7.52 -8.16 4.71
N GLU A 50 6.66 -9.10 5.06
CA GLU A 50 6.14 -9.30 6.43
C GLU A 50 6.53 -10.70 6.92
N GLY A 51 7.55 -10.78 7.76
CA GLY A 51 8.12 -12.06 8.21
C GLY A 51 8.60 -12.89 7.01
N ASP A 52 7.98 -14.05 6.82
CA ASP A 52 8.28 -14.97 5.71
C ASP A 52 7.31 -14.86 4.53
N HIS A 53 6.56 -13.75 4.45
CA HIS A 53 5.62 -13.49 3.36
C HIS A 53 5.94 -12.19 2.63
N LEU A 54 5.64 -12.16 1.32
CA LEU A 54 5.52 -10.94 0.52
C LEU A 54 4.06 -10.53 0.47
N VAL A 55 3.80 -9.29 0.85
CA VAL A 55 2.49 -8.66 0.78
C VAL A 55 2.44 -7.78 -0.46
N PHE A 56 1.46 -8.03 -1.32
CA PHE A 56 1.18 -7.15 -2.47
C PHE A 56 0.66 -5.80 -1.95
N SER A 57 1.48 -4.75 -2.08
CA SER A 57 1.18 -3.46 -1.46
C SER A 57 0.62 -2.46 -2.46
N HIS A 58 1.31 -2.27 -3.61
CA HIS A 58 0.91 -1.28 -4.61
C HIS A 58 1.11 -1.82 -6.01
N VAL A 59 0.18 -1.50 -6.91
CA VAL A 59 0.23 -1.90 -8.32
C VAL A 59 -0.24 -0.75 -9.18
N GLN A 60 0.49 -0.51 -10.26
CA GLN A 60 0.15 0.49 -11.25
C GLN A 60 0.21 -0.15 -12.63
N ASN A 61 -0.81 0.07 -13.45
CA ASN A 61 -0.81 -0.27 -14.85
C ASN A 61 -1.57 0.80 -15.63
N GLU A 62 -0.87 1.51 -16.53
CA GLU A 62 -1.44 2.65 -17.26
C GLU A 62 -2.51 2.20 -18.26
N THR A 63 -2.24 1.15 -19.03
CA THR A 63 -3.18 0.60 -20.01
C THR A 63 -4.51 0.16 -19.37
N MET A 64 -4.45 -0.47 -18.21
CA MET A 64 -5.62 -0.96 -17.46
C MET A 64 -6.34 0.17 -16.75
N GLN A 65 -5.59 1.14 -16.20
CA GLN A 65 -6.15 2.33 -15.58
C GLN A 65 -6.93 3.18 -16.61
N GLY A 66 -6.44 3.29 -17.84
CA GLY A 66 -7.11 3.99 -18.93
C GLY A 66 -8.42 3.34 -19.41
N LYS A 67 -8.68 2.08 -19.02
CA LYS A 67 -9.95 1.39 -19.32
C LYS A 67 -11.03 1.63 -18.26
N LEU A 68 -10.67 2.24 -17.13
CA LEU A 68 -11.60 2.53 -16.05
C LEU A 68 -12.36 3.85 -16.30
N PRO A 69 -13.60 3.96 -15.82
CA PRO A 69 -14.29 5.25 -15.80
C PRO A 69 -13.51 6.29 -14.98
N PRO A 70 -13.69 7.59 -15.25
CA PRO A 70 -13.03 8.65 -14.49
C PRO A 70 -13.19 8.47 -12.98
N GLY A 71 -12.08 8.46 -12.25
CA GLY A 71 -12.06 8.23 -10.80
C GLY A 71 -12.05 6.75 -10.37
N GLY A 72 -12.13 5.80 -11.30
CA GLY A 72 -11.90 4.38 -10.98
C GLY A 72 -10.45 4.13 -10.61
N LYS A 73 -10.19 3.32 -9.57
CA LYS A 73 -8.85 2.85 -9.20
C LYS A 73 -8.79 1.36 -9.47
N LEU A 74 -7.65 0.86 -9.98
CA LEU A 74 -7.42 -0.57 -10.02
C LEU A 74 -7.34 -1.10 -8.58
N ILE A 75 -8.39 -1.79 -8.13
CA ILE A 75 -8.41 -2.46 -6.84
C ILE A 75 -7.69 -3.81 -7.03
N TYR A 76 -6.39 -3.82 -6.75
CA TYR A 76 -5.68 -5.09 -6.60
C TYR A 76 -5.89 -5.58 -5.18
N SER A 77 -6.50 -6.75 -5.04
CA SER A 77 -6.70 -7.41 -3.75
C SER A 77 -5.34 -7.62 -3.10
N THR A 78 -5.13 -7.15 -1.87
CA THR A 78 -3.94 -7.48 -1.09
C THR A 78 -3.91 -9.00 -0.88
N PHE A 79 -2.92 -9.68 -1.46
CA PHE A 79 -2.67 -11.08 -1.20
C PHE A 79 -1.26 -11.29 -0.68
N LYS A 80 -1.09 -12.32 0.16
CA LYS A 80 0.19 -12.69 0.76
C LYS A 80 0.73 -13.93 0.08
N VAL A 81 2.00 -13.90 -0.30
CA VAL A 81 2.71 -15.02 -0.91
C VAL A 81 3.88 -15.42 0.00
N PRO A 82 4.10 -16.70 0.32
CA PRO A 82 5.28 -17.10 1.08
C PRO A 82 6.56 -16.82 0.29
N ILE A 83 7.60 -16.29 0.94
CA ILE A 83 8.91 -15.98 0.34
C ILE A 83 9.63 -17.27 -0.07
N ASN A 84 9.45 -18.32 0.73
CA ASN A 84 9.99 -19.64 0.44
C ASN A 84 8.89 -20.52 -0.12
N GLN A 85 9.07 -21.01 -1.35
CA GLN A 85 8.46 -22.26 -1.75
C GLN A 85 9.34 -23.35 -1.17
N GLY A 86 8.82 -24.12 -0.20
CA GLY A 86 9.46 -25.36 0.19
C GLY A 86 9.71 -26.19 -1.08
N SER A 87 10.98 -26.49 -1.35
CA SER A 87 11.40 -27.43 -2.39
C SER A 87 10.96 -28.84 -2.06
#